data_AF-A0A925D967-F1
#
_entry.id   AF-A0A925D967-F1
#
_cell.length_a   1.000
_cell.length_b   1.000
_cell.length_c   1.000
_cell.angle_alpha   90.00
_cell.angle_beta   90.00
_cell.angle_gamma   90.00
#
_symmetry.space_group_name_H-M   'P 1'
#
loop_
_entity.id
_entity.type
_entity.pdbx_description
1 polymer ?
#
loop_
_entity_poly.entity_id
_entity_poly.type
_entity_poly.pdbx_seq_one_letter_code
_entity_poly.pdbx_strand_id
1 'polypeptide(L)'
;MTDPFGELLTRWTIRLALACYVFCLAAAILRRGKGSSGGNQVVRIVWTLGCGLFLAHVVAAFGYYHHFSHQAAYDDTAQQTQEQLGFAFGGGIYFSYVFLAVWVADVAWRWMSPASRPTWLDWPLHAYMFFIAFNGAIVFEGGVSRWAGIIACVVLAGIVCLKASGRRKPPGD
;
A
#
# COMPACT_ATOMS: atom_id res chain seq x y z
N MET A 1 2.68 -1.72 -29.89
CA MET A 1 2.35 -0.32 -29.56
C MET A 1 1.73 -0.35 -28.18
N THR A 2 2.39 0.21 -27.17
CA THR A 2 1.79 0.36 -25.85
C THR A 2 0.60 1.30 -25.97
N ASP A 3 -0.57 0.87 -25.52
CA ASP A 3 -1.76 1.71 -25.48
C ASP A 3 -1.51 2.87 -24.50
N PRO A 4 -1.45 4.14 -24.96
CA PRO A 4 -1.19 5.29 -24.08
C PRO A 4 -2.20 5.38 -22.93
N PHE A 5 -3.42 4.89 -23.16
CA PHE A 5 -4.46 4.84 -22.15
C PHE A 5 -4.16 3.79 -21.08
N GLY A 6 -3.71 2.60 -21.47
CA GLY A 6 -3.32 1.54 -20.55
C GLY A 6 -2.16 1.93 -19.63
N GLU A 7 -1.17 2.65 -20.15
CA GLU A 7 -0.04 3.17 -19.37
C GLU A 7 -0.48 4.23 -18.36
N LEU A 8 -1.32 5.17 -18.80
CA LEU A 8 -1.86 6.21 -17.95
C LEU A 8 -2.71 5.60 -16.83
N LEU A 9 -3.62 4.69 -17.16
CA LEU A 9 -4.51 4.02 -16.22
C LEU A 9 -3.71 3.24 -15.18
N THR A 10 -2.77 2.40 -15.62
CA THR A 10 -1.96 1.55 -14.74
C THR A 10 -1.12 2.39 -13.77
N ARG A 11 -0.54 3.51 -14.23
CA ARG A 11 0.26 4.41 -13.37
C ARG A 11 -0.58 5.22 -12.38
N TRP A 12 -1.70 5.78 -12.81
CA TRP A 12 -2.51 6.61 -11.92
C TRP A 12 -3.28 5.80 -10.89
N THR A 13 -3.75 4.60 -11.26
CA THR A 13 -4.44 3.70 -10.32
C THR A 13 -3.52 3.30 -9.16
N ILE A 14 -2.26 2.91 -9.42
CA ILE A 14 -1.31 2.58 -8.35
C ILE A 14 -0.95 3.80 -7.49
N ARG A 15 -0.70 4.97 -8.11
CA ARG A 15 -0.37 6.20 -7.38
C ARG A 15 -1.49 6.65 -6.45
N LEU A 16 -2.74 6.61 -6.94
CA LEU A 16 -3.91 6.95 -6.13
C LEU A 16 -4.14 5.90 -5.03
N ALA A 17 -3.96 4.60 -5.33
CA ALA A 17 -4.04 3.55 -4.31
C ALA A 17 -3.02 3.76 -3.18
N LEU A 18 -1.77 4.10 -3.52
CA LEU A 18 -0.71 4.41 -2.57
C LEU A 18 -1.03 5.67 -1.76
N ALA A 19 -1.57 6.72 -2.39
CA ALA A 19 -1.98 7.93 -1.68
C ALA A 19 -3.09 7.64 -0.66
N CYS A 20 -4.11 6.85 -1.03
CA CYS A 20 -5.14 6.38 -0.11
C CYS A 20 -4.54 5.58 1.05
N TYR A 21 -3.61 4.66 0.74
CA TYR A 21 -2.92 3.86 1.75
C TYR A 21 -2.14 4.73 2.76
N VAL A 22 -1.32 5.66 2.28
CA VAL A 22 -0.54 6.59 3.11
C VAL A 22 -1.45 7.43 4.00
N PHE A 23 -2.57 7.94 3.46
CA PHE A 23 -3.56 8.68 4.25
C PHE A 23 -4.13 7.82 5.40
N CYS A 24 -4.55 6.59 5.11
CA CYS A 24 -5.09 5.68 6.11
C CYS A 24 -4.04 5.31 7.17
N LEU A 25 -2.78 5.07 6.76
CA LEU A 25 -1.69 4.78 7.67
C LEU A 25 -1.36 5.96 8.59
N ALA A 26 -1.30 7.18 8.04
CA ALA A 26 -1.12 8.40 8.83
C ALA A 26 -2.25 8.57 9.86
N ALA A 27 -3.50 8.35 9.44
CA ALA A 27 -4.65 8.38 10.34
C ALA A 27 -4.56 7.32 11.45
N ALA A 28 -4.10 6.10 11.14
CA ALA A 28 -3.88 5.04 12.11
C ALA A 28 -2.78 5.41 13.13
N ILE A 29 -1.65 5.93 12.66
CA ILE A 29 -0.55 6.43 13.51
C ILE A 29 -1.07 7.52 14.45
N LEU A 30 -1.79 8.52 13.93
CA LEU A 30 -2.31 9.65 14.70
C LEU A 30 -3.34 9.22 15.75
N ARG A 31 -4.19 8.23 15.45
CA ARG A 31 -5.22 7.73 16.37
C ARG A 31 -4.71 6.74 17.41
N ARG A 32 -3.54 6.14 17.22
CA ARG A 32 -2.95 5.16 18.15
C ARG A 32 -2.94 5.66 19.60
N GLY A 33 -3.63 4.99 20.52
CA GLY A 33 -3.66 5.33 21.94
C GLY A 33 -4.72 6.36 22.37
N LYS A 34 -5.55 6.88 21.45
CA LYS A 34 -6.84 7.48 21.84
C LYS A 34 -7.86 6.34 21.97
N GLY A 35 -8.56 6.26 23.11
CA GLY A 35 -9.61 5.26 23.35
C GLY A 35 -10.58 5.20 22.17
N SER A 36 -10.80 3.99 21.67
CA SER A 36 -11.58 3.71 20.47
C SER A 36 -13.06 4.05 20.67
N SER A 37 -13.52 5.14 20.06
CA SER A 37 -14.95 5.33 19.79
C SER A 37 -15.11 5.97 18.42
N GLY A 38 -15.84 5.28 17.54
CA GLY A 38 -16.19 5.75 16.20
C GLY A 38 -15.18 5.38 15.12
N GLY A 39 -15.43 4.27 14.43
CA GLY A 39 -14.81 3.97 13.14
C GLY A 39 -15.06 5.12 12.19
N ASN A 40 -14.00 5.85 11.81
CA ASN A 40 -14.13 7.00 10.94
C ASN A 40 -14.57 6.53 9.56
N GLN A 41 -15.82 6.82 9.21
CA GLN A 41 -16.42 6.46 7.94
C GLN A 41 -15.54 6.90 6.75
N VAL A 42 -14.88 8.05 6.86
CA VAL A 42 -13.92 8.54 5.86
C VAL A 42 -12.75 7.58 5.67
N VAL A 43 -12.11 7.13 6.76
CA VAL A 43 -10.98 6.18 6.68
C VAL A 43 -11.42 4.86 6.07
N ARG A 44 -12.63 4.39 6.41
CA ARG A 44 -13.17 3.14 5.84
C ARG A 44 -13.46 3.27 4.34
N ILE A 45 -14.04 4.40 3.90
CA ILE A 45 -14.28 4.68 2.49
C ILE A 45 -12.95 4.81 1.74
N VAL A 46 -12.00 5.63 2.23
CA VAL A 46 -10.69 5.82 1.58
C VAL A 46 -9.91 4.51 1.52
N TRP A 47 -9.98 3.66 2.55
CA TRP A 47 -9.37 2.33 2.55
C TRP A 47 -9.96 1.42 1.47
N THR A 48 -11.28 1.46 1.30
CA THR A 48 -12.01 0.69 0.29
C THR A 48 -11.70 1.20 -1.13
N LEU A 49 -11.66 2.53 -1.31
CA LEU A 49 -11.28 3.15 -2.58
C LEU A 49 -9.84 2.80 -2.98
N GLY A 50 -8.90 2.84 -2.03
CA GLY A 50 -7.51 2.42 -2.27
C GLY A 50 -7.42 0.97 -2.72
N CYS A 51 -8.17 0.07 -2.08
CA CYS A 51 -8.26 -1.34 -2.49
C CYS A 51 -8.84 -1.50 -3.90
N GLY A 52 -9.92 -0.77 -4.22
CA GLY A 52 -10.54 -0.81 -5.54
C GLY A 52 -9.61 -0.29 -6.65
N LEU A 53 -8.87 0.79 -6.37
CA LEU A 53 -7.84 1.31 -7.26
C LEU A 53 -6.70 0.31 -7.48
N PHE A 54 -6.26 -0.37 -6.43
CA PHE A 54 -5.23 -1.41 -6.55
C PHE A 54 -5.71 -2.63 -7.34
N LEU A 55 -6.97 -3.04 -7.15
CA LEU A 55 -7.57 -4.09 -7.97
C LEU A 55 -7.64 -3.67 -9.45
N ALA A 56 -8.07 -2.44 -9.72
CA ALA A 56 -8.08 -1.89 -11.09
C ALA A 56 -6.66 -1.83 -11.68
N HIS A 57 -5.65 -1.48 -10.88
CA HIS A 57 -4.25 -1.54 -11.29
C HIS A 57 -3.83 -2.95 -11.69
N VAL A 58 -4.12 -3.98 -10.88
CA VAL A 58 -3.78 -5.38 -11.19
C VAL A 58 -4.49 -5.83 -12.47
N VAL A 59 -5.78 -5.55 -12.63
CA VAL A 59 -6.53 -5.92 -13.84
C VAL A 59 -5.96 -5.21 -15.08
N ALA A 60 -5.64 -3.92 -14.97
CA ALA A 60 -5.02 -3.16 -16.06
C ALA A 60 -3.63 -3.71 -16.40
N ALA A 61 -2.79 -4.01 -15.39
CA ALA A 61 -1.48 -4.60 -15.59
C ALA A 61 -1.56 -5.95 -16.33
N PHE A 62 -2.44 -6.84 -15.86
CA PHE A 62 -2.66 -8.14 -16.50
C PHE A 62 -3.25 -8.03 -17.90
N GLY A 63 -4.22 -7.13 -18.11
CA GLY A 63 -4.86 -6.95 -19.41
C GLY A 63 -3.95 -6.34 -20.47
N TYR A 64 -3.26 -5.25 -20.13
CA TYR A 64 -2.48 -4.46 -21.09
C TYR A 64 -1.04 -4.94 -21.28
N TYR A 65 -0.39 -5.47 -20.23
CA TYR A 65 1.04 -5.80 -20.28
C TYR A 65 1.32 -7.30 -20.30
N HIS A 66 0.47 -8.11 -19.67
CA HIS A 66 0.72 -9.55 -19.55
C HIS A 66 -0.27 -10.41 -20.33
N HIS A 67 -1.24 -9.82 -21.04
CA HIS A 67 -2.29 -10.54 -21.78
C HIS A 67 -2.99 -11.65 -20.97
N PHE A 68 -3.19 -11.39 -19.67
CA PHE A 68 -3.69 -12.36 -18.68
C PHE A 68 -2.83 -13.63 -18.49
N SER A 69 -1.60 -13.66 -19.00
CA SER A 69 -0.64 -14.72 -18.79
C SER A 69 0.11 -14.54 -17.48
N HIS A 70 -0.10 -15.45 -16.53
CA HIS A 70 0.67 -15.50 -15.29
C HIS A 70 2.18 -15.68 -15.54
N GLN A 71 2.54 -16.52 -16.51
CA GLN A 71 3.93 -16.77 -16.86
C GLN A 71 4.62 -15.50 -17.35
N ALA A 72 3.96 -14.73 -18.22
CA ALA A 72 4.51 -13.47 -18.71
C ALA A 72 4.76 -12.46 -17.58
N ALA A 73 3.85 -12.39 -16.60
CA ALA A 73 4.01 -11.51 -15.44
C ALA A 73 5.13 -11.98 -14.49
N TYR A 74 5.29 -13.30 -14.34
CA TYR A 74 6.39 -13.88 -13.57
C TYR A 74 7.75 -13.57 -14.21
N ASP A 75 7.86 -13.75 -15.52
CA ASP A 75 9.09 -13.53 -16.28
C ASP A 75 9.49 -12.04 -16.27
N ASP A 76 8.52 -11.14 -16.46
CA ASP A 76 8.75 -9.69 -16.36
C ASP A 76 9.20 -9.26 -14.95
N THR A 77 8.59 -9.83 -13.90
CA THR A 77 9.02 -9.59 -12.53
C THR A 77 10.46 -10.09 -12.29
N ALA A 78 10.82 -11.23 -12.87
CA ALA A 78 12.17 -11.77 -12.77
C ALA A 78 13.18 -10.86 -13.47
N GLN A 79 12.83 -10.33 -14.64
CA GLN A 79 13.66 -9.39 -15.39
C GLN A 79 13.86 -8.08 -14.62
N GLN A 80 12.78 -7.46 -14.12
CA GLN A 80 12.88 -6.22 -13.32
C GLN A 80 13.75 -6.42 -12.08
N THR A 81 13.63 -7.58 -11.42
CA THR A 81 14.47 -7.89 -10.26
C THR A 81 15.94 -8.07 -10.65
N GLN A 82 16.22 -8.67 -11.80
CA GLN A 82 17.58 -8.79 -12.33
C GLN A 82 18.20 -7.41 -12.63
N GLU A 83 17.43 -6.51 -13.26
CA GLU A 83 17.89 -5.16 -13.62
C GLU A 83 18.20 -4.30 -12.40
N GLN A 84 17.45 -4.48 -11.31
CA GLN A 84 17.54 -3.59 -10.15
C GLN A 84 18.33 -4.16 -8.98
N LEU A 85 18.20 -5.46 -8.72
CA LEU A 85 18.84 -6.14 -7.59
C LEU A 85 20.00 -7.06 -8.04
N GLY A 86 20.19 -7.25 -9.34
CA GLY A 86 21.27 -8.07 -9.90
C GLY A 86 21.00 -9.58 -9.91
N PHE A 87 19.83 -10.02 -9.46
CA PHE A 87 19.41 -11.43 -9.52
C PHE A 87 17.96 -11.56 -10.02
N ALA A 88 17.68 -12.59 -10.82
CA ALA A 88 16.37 -12.81 -11.40
C ALA A 88 15.45 -13.51 -10.40
N PHE A 89 14.39 -12.82 -9.95
CA PHE A 89 13.43 -13.37 -9.01
C PHE A 89 12.00 -12.97 -9.38
N GLY A 90 11.29 -13.88 -10.07
CA GLY A 90 9.88 -13.67 -10.45
C GLY A 90 8.90 -13.82 -9.29
N GLY A 91 9.37 -14.33 -8.14
CA GLY A 91 8.54 -14.58 -6.97
C GLY A 91 7.90 -13.33 -6.35
N GLY A 92 8.40 -12.13 -6.71
CA GLY A 92 7.82 -10.84 -6.32
C GLY A 92 6.32 -10.74 -6.60
N ILE A 93 5.85 -11.36 -7.68
CA ILE A 93 4.43 -11.31 -8.07
C ILE A 93 3.51 -11.98 -7.05
N TYR A 94 3.97 -13.03 -6.37
CA TYR A 94 3.19 -13.70 -5.33
C TYR A 94 3.00 -12.81 -4.11
N PHE A 95 3.99 -11.96 -3.78
CA PHE A 95 3.82 -10.96 -2.73
C PHE A 95 2.74 -9.94 -3.09
N SER A 96 2.64 -9.53 -4.36
CA SER A 96 1.56 -8.66 -4.83
C SER A 96 0.18 -9.34 -4.76
N TYR A 97 0.11 -10.65 -5.01
CA TYR A 97 -1.13 -11.42 -4.85
C TYR A 97 -1.59 -11.52 -3.39
N VAL A 98 -0.66 -11.82 -2.49
CA VAL A 98 -0.95 -11.86 -1.05
C VAL A 98 -1.37 -10.47 -0.57
N PHE A 99 -0.71 -9.41 -1.04
CA PHE A 99 -1.09 -8.02 -0.74
C PHE A 99 -2.52 -7.71 -1.19
N LEU A 100 -2.89 -8.05 -2.43
CA LEU A 100 -4.26 -7.89 -2.92
C LEU A 100 -5.27 -8.67 -2.05
N ALA A 101 -4.98 -9.96 -1.80
CA ALA A 101 -5.88 -10.84 -1.06
C ALA A 101 -6.10 -10.35 0.38
N VAL A 102 -5.02 -9.96 1.08
CA VAL A 102 -5.09 -9.43 2.44
C VAL A 102 -5.85 -8.11 2.48
N TRP A 103 -5.63 -7.20 1.52
CA TRP A 103 -6.34 -5.92 1.48
C TRP A 103 -7.85 -6.12 1.22
N VAL A 104 -8.20 -6.96 0.24
CA VAL A 104 -9.60 -7.30 -0.05
C VAL A 104 -10.26 -7.95 1.15
N ALA A 105 -9.62 -8.94 1.78
CA ALA A 105 -10.14 -9.60 2.97
C ALA A 105 -10.37 -8.62 4.12
N ASP A 106 -9.44 -7.69 4.37
CA ASP A 106 -9.57 -6.68 5.41
C ASP A 106 -10.71 -5.69 5.13
N VAL A 107 -10.86 -5.23 3.87
CA VAL A 107 -12.01 -4.42 3.45
C VAL A 107 -13.31 -5.18 3.69
N ALA A 108 -13.39 -6.43 3.23
CA ALA A 108 -14.56 -7.28 3.38
C ALA A 108 -14.93 -7.44 4.86
N TRP A 109 -13.95 -7.71 5.72
CA TRP A 109 -14.14 -7.85 7.18
C TRP A 109 -14.64 -6.56 7.83
N ARG A 110 -14.09 -5.40 7.46
CA ARG A 110 -14.50 -4.08 7.98
C ARG A 110 -15.93 -3.68 7.61
N TRP A 111 -16.47 -4.22 6.53
CA TRP A 111 -17.85 -3.98 6.10
C TRP A 111 -18.83 -5.02 6.65
N MET A 112 -18.45 -6.31 6.66
CA MET A 112 -19.34 -7.39 7.09
C MET A 112 -19.37 -7.60 8.60
N SER A 113 -18.23 -7.49 9.29
CA SER A 113 -18.14 -7.77 10.71
C SER A 113 -17.14 -6.85 11.42
N PRO A 114 -17.42 -5.53 11.49
CA PRO A 114 -16.51 -4.56 12.08
C PRO A 114 -16.22 -4.81 13.56
N ALA A 115 -17.16 -5.44 14.30
CA ALA A 115 -17.03 -5.70 15.73
C ALA A 115 -16.16 -6.93 16.06
N SER A 116 -16.01 -7.88 15.12
CA SER A 116 -15.24 -9.12 15.34
C SER A 116 -13.78 -9.01 14.93
N ARG A 117 -13.38 -7.89 14.32
CA ARG A 117 -12.04 -7.72 13.75
C ARG A 117 -11.00 -7.59 14.88
N PRO A 118 -10.01 -8.49 14.95
CA PRO A 118 -9.00 -8.44 15.99
C PRO A 118 -8.08 -7.23 15.82
N THR A 119 -7.90 -6.46 16.91
CA THR A 119 -7.07 -5.26 16.92
C THR A 119 -5.57 -5.55 16.85
N TRP A 120 -5.15 -6.75 17.24
CA TRP A 120 -3.74 -7.17 17.14
C TRP A 120 -3.27 -7.30 15.69
N LEU A 121 -4.19 -7.55 14.75
CA LEU A 121 -3.90 -7.74 13.33
C LEU A 121 -3.64 -6.41 12.60
N ASP A 122 -4.05 -5.26 13.15
CA ASP A 122 -3.91 -3.96 12.49
C ASP A 122 -2.47 -3.62 12.12
N TRP A 123 -1.55 -3.72 13.09
CA TRP A 123 -0.16 -3.32 12.89
C TRP A 123 0.64 -4.27 12.01
N PRO A 124 0.55 -5.60 12.18
CA PRO A 124 1.15 -6.54 11.25
C PRO A 124 0.67 -6.33 9.80
N LEU A 125 -0.63 -6.09 9.59
CA LEU A 125 -1.19 -5.81 8.28
C LEU A 125 -0.60 -4.52 7.68
N HIS A 126 -0.58 -3.42 8.43
CA HIS A 126 0.04 -2.18 7.98
C HIS A 126 1.54 -2.31 7.75
N ALA A 127 2.25 -3.12 8.55
CA ALA A 127 3.68 -3.36 8.34
C ALA A 127 3.93 -4.10 7.03
N TYR A 128 3.18 -5.16 6.75
CA TYR A 128 3.26 -5.90 5.50
C TYR A 128 2.90 -5.02 4.28
N MET A 129 1.80 -4.27 4.38
CA MET A 129 1.38 -3.38 3.30
C MET A 129 2.38 -2.25 3.06
N PHE A 130 2.95 -1.68 4.12
CA PHE A 130 3.99 -0.66 4.00
C PHE A 130 5.24 -1.23 3.34
N PHE A 131 5.66 -2.44 3.72
CA PHE A 131 6.81 -3.11 3.11
C PHE A 131 6.63 -3.28 1.60
N ILE A 132 5.47 -3.77 1.14
CA ILE A 132 5.18 -3.93 -0.29
C ILE A 132 5.10 -2.58 -1.00
N ALA A 133 4.40 -1.60 -0.42
CA ALA A 133 4.30 -0.25 -0.98
C ALA A 133 5.66 0.44 -1.11
N PHE A 134 6.53 0.29 -0.10
CA PHE A 134 7.88 0.84 -0.10
C PHE A 134 8.73 0.23 -1.21
N ASN A 135 8.77 -1.10 -1.31
CA ASN A 135 9.53 -1.78 -2.35
C ASN A 135 8.99 -1.42 -3.74
N GLY A 136 7.67 -1.44 -3.94
CA GLY A 136 7.05 -1.09 -5.21
C GLY A 136 7.37 0.34 -5.64
N ALA A 137 7.12 1.33 -4.78
CA ALA A 137 7.21 2.74 -5.16
C ALA A 137 8.64 3.31 -5.16
N ILE A 138 9.53 2.80 -4.31
CA ILE A 138 10.87 3.39 -4.09
C ILE A 138 11.97 2.55 -4.71
N VAL A 139 11.92 1.22 -4.53
CA VAL A 139 12.93 0.31 -5.07
C VAL A 139 12.64 0.11 -6.55
N PHE A 140 11.50 -0.50 -6.85
CA PHE A 140 11.13 -0.96 -8.19
C PHE A 140 10.72 0.16 -9.16
N GLU A 141 10.06 1.20 -8.67
CA GLU A 141 9.65 2.31 -9.52
C GLU A 141 10.71 3.44 -9.54
N GLY A 142 10.87 4.07 -10.71
CA GLY A 142 11.75 5.23 -10.92
C GLY A 142 10.98 6.55 -11.04
N GLY A 143 11.72 7.65 -11.16
CA GLY A 143 11.15 8.96 -11.48
C GLY A 143 10.28 9.57 -10.36
N VAL A 144 9.12 10.12 -10.73
CA VAL A 144 8.25 10.90 -9.83
C VAL A 144 7.71 10.08 -8.67
N SER A 145 7.30 8.83 -8.91
CA SER A 145 6.73 7.96 -7.87
C SER A 145 7.74 7.66 -6.74
N ARG A 146 9.03 7.50 -7.09
CA ARG A 146 10.11 7.29 -6.11
C ARG A 146 10.26 8.47 -5.16
N TRP A 147 10.34 9.69 -5.69
CA TRP A 147 10.43 10.90 -4.88
C TRP A 147 9.18 11.12 -4.03
N ALA A 148 8.00 10.90 -4.60
CA ALA A 148 6.74 10.97 -3.84
C ALA A 148 6.72 9.95 -2.69
N GLY A 149 7.18 8.71 -2.92
CA GLY A 149 7.30 7.67 -1.92
C GLY A 149 8.27 8.03 -0.80
N ILE A 150 9.45 8.58 -1.14
CA ILE A 150 10.43 9.06 -0.16
C ILE A 150 9.83 10.18 0.70
N ILE A 151 9.21 11.18 0.09
CA ILE A 151 8.54 12.28 0.80
C ILE A 151 7.48 11.74 1.75
N ALA A 152 6.64 10.81 1.29
CA ALA A 152 5.62 10.17 2.12
C ALA A 152 6.23 9.44 3.32
N CYS A 153 7.34 8.71 3.13
CA CYS A 153 8.05 8.04 4.21
C CYS A 153 8.60 9.04 5.25
N VAL A 154 9.21 10.14 4.79
CA VAL A 154 9.74 11.21 5.66
C VAL A 154 8.60 11.84 6.47
N VAL A 155 7.48 12.14 5.84
CA VAL A 155 6.29 12.70 6.51
C VAL A 155 5.76 11.73 7.57
N LEU A 156 5.59 10.45 7.22
CA LEU A 156 5.13 9.43 8.17
C LEU A 156 6.09 9.26 9.35
N ALA A 157 7.41 9.24 9.10
CA ALA A 157 8.42 9.19 10.14
C ALA A 157 8.36 10.43 11.05
N GLY A 158 8.21 11.62 10.47
CA GLY A 158 8.01 12.87 11.21
C GLY A 158 6.79 12.81 12.13
N ILE A 159 5.65 12.31 11.63
CA ILE A 159 4.43 12.12 12.44
C ILE A 159 4.69 11.17 13.63
N VAL A 160 5.40 10.06 13.39
CA VAL A 160 5.75 9.10 14.45
C VAL A 160 6.67 9.74 15.49
N CYS A 161 7.72 10.44 15.06
CA CYS A 161 8.67 11.12 15.94
C CYS A 161 7.99 12.21 16.79
N LEU A 162 7.19 13.09 16.18
CA LEU A 162 6.45 14.13 16.89
C LEU A 162 5.53 13.54 17.96
N LYS A 163 4.85 12.43 17.65
CA LYS A 163 3.99 11.74 18.60
C LYS A 163 4.75 11.07 19.74
N ALA A 164 5.92 10.49 19.45
CA ALA A 164 6.80 9.92 20.47
C ALA A 164 7.32 11.01 21.42
N SER A 165 7.71 12.16 20.89
CA SER A 165 8.16 13.32 21.67
C SER A 165 7.05 13.90 22.55
N GLY A 166 5.82 13.99 22.04
CA GLY A 166 4.66 14.46 22.82
C GLY A 166 4.26 13.54 23.98
N ARG A 167 4.55 12.24 23.88
CA ARG A 167 4.33 11.27 24.97
C ARG A 167 5.42 11.31 26.05
N ARG A 168 6.58 11.89 25.76
CA ARG A 168 7.72 11.96 26.67
C ARG A 168 7.74 13.23 27.54
N LYS A 169 6.76 14.14 27.43
CA LYS A 169 6.68 15.31 28.30
C LYS A 169 6.44 14.83 29.74
N PRO A 170 7.39 15.01 30.68
CA PRO A 170 7.22 14.53 32.06
C PRO A 170 6.07 15.26 32.76
N PRO A 171 5.41 14.64 33.76
CA PRO A 171 4.55 15.39 34.68
C PRO A 171 5.41 16.50 35.32
N GLY A 172 4.87 17.71 35.35
CA GLY A 172 5.61 18.96 35.50
C GLY A 172 6.46 19.10 36.76
N ASP A 173 7.32 20.12 36.69
CA ASP A 173 7.89 20.84 37.82
C ASP A 173 6.79 21.52 38.66
#